data_AF-A0A2D5XT31-F1
#
_entry.id   AF-A0A2D5XT31-F1
#
_cell.length_a   1.000
_cell.length_b   1.000
_cell.length_c   1.000
_cell.angle_alpha   90.00
_cell.angle_beta   90.00
_cell.angle_gamma   90.00
#
_symmetry.space_group_name_H-M   'P 1'
#
loop_
_entity.id
_entity.type
_entity.pdbx_description
1 polymer ?
#
loop_
_entity_poly.entity_id
_entity_poly.type
_entity_poly.pdbx_seq_one_letter_code
_entity_poly.pdbx_strand_id
1 'polypeptide(L)'
;MMPVLSEADAAACGAALFEAEATRTQIRMMTADHPGMDMDDAYAIQAAFVQRKLDAGGRINGRKIGLTSKAMQYALGIDIP
;
A
#
# COMPACT_ATOMS: atom_id res chain seq x y z
N MET A 1 4.77 12.87 -8.72
CA MET A 1 5.53 13.67 -7.73
C MET A 1 6.89 12.98 -7.60
N MET A 2 7.86 13.49 -6.83
CA MET A 2 9.03 12.64 -6.49
C MET A 2 8.65 11.84 -5.24
N PRO A 3 8.82 10.50 -5.23
CA PRO A 3 8.47 9.70 -4.07
C PRO A 3 9.26 10.17 -2.84
N VAL A 4 8.58 10.25 -1.70
CA VAL A 4 9.19 10.66 -0.42
C VAL A 4 9.89 9.46 0.22
N LEU A 5 9.41 8.24 -0.04
CA LEU A 5 10.04 7.01 0.41
C LEU A 5 11.23 6.62 -0.49
N SER A 6 12.29 6.11 0.14
CA SER A 6 13.31 5.37 -0.59
C SER A 6 12.75 4.02 -1.07
N GLU A 7 13.36 3.43 -2.11
CA GLU A 7 12.99 2.08 -2.55
C GLU A 7 13.14 1.03 -1.43
N ALA A 8 14.14 1.22 -0.56
CA ALA A 8 14.37 0.35 0.59
C ALA A 8 13.23 0.46 1.62
N ASP A 9 12.75 1.67 1.88
CA ASP A 9 11.64 1.88 2.81
C ASP A 9 10.33 1.30 2.26
N ALA A 10 10.04 1.53 0.97
CA ALA A 10 8.88 0.93 0.31
C ALA A 10 8.92 -0.61 0.36
N ALA A 11 10.11 -1.20 0.16
CA ALA A 11 10.33 -2.64 0.27
C ALA A 11 10.13 -3.16 1.71
N ALA A 12 10.59 -2.41 2.71
CA ALA A 12 10.41 -2.74 4.13
C ALA A 12 8.92 -2.65 4.54
N CYS A 13 8.21 -1.62 4.10
CA CYS A 13 6.76 -1.49 4.30
C CYS A 13 6.00 -2.65 3.63
N GLY A 14 6.33 -3.00 2.39
CA GLY A 14 5.73 -4.15 1.69
C GLY A 14 6.00 -5.48 2.42
N ALA A 15 7.17 -5.62 3.03
CA ALA A 15 7.51 -6.76 3.89
C ALA A 15 6.63 -6.82 5.15
N ALA A 16 6.49 -5.69 5.84
CA ALA A 16 5.69 -5.60 7.05
C ALA A 16 4.22 -5.95 6.78
N LEU A 17 3.65 -5.53 5.65
CA LEU A 17 2.28 -5.90 5.26
C LEU A 17 2.14 -7.40 4.99
N PHE A 18 3.13 -8.01 4.35
CA PHE A 18 3.15 -9.44 4.10
C PHE A 18 3.17 -10.26 5.38
N GLU A 19 4.03 -9.89 6.34
CA GLU A 19 4.08 -10.54 7.66
C GLU A 19 2.79 -10.29 8.47
N ALA A 20 2.24 -9.08 8.42
CA ALA A 20 0.99 -8.73 9.08
C ALA A 20 -0.19 -9.57 8.56
N GLU A 21 -0.27 -9.78 7.24
CA GLU A 21 -1.27 -10.64 6.60
C GLU A 21 -1.10 -12.11 7.04
N ALA A 22 0.13 -12.63 7.03
CA ALA A 22 0.42 -14.02 7.38
C ALA A 22 0.13 -14.32 8.86
N THR A 23 0.50 -13.39 9.74
CA THR A 23 0.34 -13.53 11.21
C THR A 23 -1.00 -13.05 11.72
N ARG A 24 -1.83 -12.44 10.86
CA ARG A 24 -3.14 -11.84 11.22
C ARG A 24 -3.03 -10.80 12.34
N THR A 25 -1.91 -10.09 12.39
CA THR A 25 -1.63 -9.08 13.41
C THR A 25 -1.55 -7.72 12.76
N GLN A 26 -2.35 -6.77 13.25
CA GLN A 26 -2.35 -5.41 12.73
C GLN A 26 -1.02 -4.71 13.08
N ILE A 27 -0.52 -3.92 12.13
CA ILE A 27 0.63 -3.04 12.30
C ILE A 27 0.20 -1.58 12.36
N ARG A 28 1.07 -0.72 12.90
CA ARG A 28 0.87 0.73 12.95
C ARG A 28 0.70 1.30 11.53
N MET A 29 -0.05 2.39 11.41
CA MET A 29 -0.16 3.09 10.12
C MET A 29 1.21 3.64 9.69
N MET A 30 1.64 3.31 8.48
CA MET A 30 2.96 3.70 7.95
C MET A 30 3.13 5.21 7.82
N THR A 31 2.05 5.95 7.55
CA THR A 31 2.06 7.42 7.50
C THR A 31 2.42 8.06 8.84
N ALA A 32 2.32 7.34 9.96
CA ALA A 32 2.75 7.83 11.26
C ALA A 32 4.29 7.85 11.40
N ASP A 33 4.98 6.98 10.67
CA ASP A 33 6.43 6.84 10.72
C ASP A 33 7.11 7.52 9.52
N HIS A 34 6.36 7.75 8.44
CA HIS A 34 6.79 8.45 7.23
C HIS A 34 5.88 9.67 6.95
N PRO A 35 6.01 10.75 7.74
CA PRO A 35 5.23 11.96 7.51
C PRO A 35 5.61 12.58 6.16
N GLY A 36 4.61 12.73 5.28
CA GLY A 36 4.81 13.23 3.92
C GLY A 36 4.60 12.19 2.82
N MET A 37 4.38 10.91 3.18
CA MET A 37 3.96 9.89 2.22
C MET A 37 2.79 10.39 1.35
N ASP A 38 2.94 10.22 0.05
CA ASP A 38 1.90 10.55 -0.93
C ASP A 38 1.31 9.29 -1.59
N MET A 39 0.55 9.49 -2.66
CA MET A 39 -0.05 8.39 -3.42
C MET A 39 0.99 7.58 -4.20
N ASP A 40 2.06 8.19 -4.71
CA ASP A 40 3.12 7.49 -5.45
C ASP A 40 3.84 6.52 -4.49
N ASP A 41 4.11 6.97 -3.28
CA ASP A 41 4.66 6.17 -2.17
C ASP A 41 3.75 4.98 -1.80
N ALA A 42 2.44 5.22 -1.66
CA ALA A 42 1.47 4.17 -1.37
C ALA A 42 1.44 3.08 -2.46
N TYR A 43 1.53 3.48 -3.74
CA TYR A 43 1.60 2.54 -4.87
C TYR A 43 2.94 1.80 -4.94
N ALA A 44 4.06 2.42 -4.56
CA ALA A 44 5.36 1.75 -4.46
C ALA A 44 5.33 0.65 -3.39
N ILE A 45 4.74 0.93 -2.21
CA ILE A 45 4.53 -0.08 -1.16
C ILE A 45 3.63 -1.20 -1.65
N GLN A 46 2.53 -0.88 -2.35
CA GLN A 46 1.64 -1.88 -2.92
C GLN A 46 2.38 -2.81 -3.90
N ALA A 47 3.23 -2.24 -4.77
CA ALA A 47 4.03 -3.03 -5.70
C ALA A 47 4.98 -3.98 -4.97
N ALA A 48 5.70 -3.50 -3.95
CA ALA A 48 6.58 -4.33 -3.14
C ALA A 48 5.84 -5.46 -2.41
N PHE A 49 4.66 -5.18 -1.86
CA PHE A 49 3.80 -6.18 -1.22
C PHE A 49 3.32 -7.24 -2.22
N VAL A 50 2.84 -6.82 -3.39
CA VAL A 50 2.41 -7.75 -4.46
C VAL A 50 3.57 -8.62 -4.93
N GLN A 51 4.77 -8.05 -5.13
CA GLN A 51 5.94 -8.81 -5.54
C GLN A 51 6.26 -9.93 -4.54
N ARG A 52 6.22 -9.64 -3.23
CA ARG A 52 6.40 -10.67 -2.19
C ARG A 52 5.37 -11.79 -2.28
N LYS A 53 4.11 -11.47 -2.56
CA LYS A 53 3.06 -12.49 -2.76
C LYS A 53 3.33 -13.35 -3.99
N LEU A 54 3.86 -12.77 -5.06
CA LEU A 54 4.26 -13.50 -6.26
C LEU A 54 5.45 -14.44 -5.97
N ASP A 55 6.46 -13.95 -5.26
CA ASP A 55 7.64 -14.73 -4.88
C ASP A 55 7.28 -15.90 -3.97
N ALA A 56 6.23 -15.75 -3.15
CA ALA A 56 5.64 -16.81 -2.33
C ALA A 56 4.76 -17.81 -3.12
N GLY A 57 4.74 -17.74 -4.45
CA GLY A 57 3.97 -18.63 -5.33
C GLY A 57 2.55 -18.14 -5.64
N GLY A 58 2.20 -16.92 -5.26
CA GLY A 58 0.94 -16.28 -5.63
C GLY A 58 0.86 -15.95 -7.13
N ARG A 59 -0.36 -15.68 -7.59
CA ARG A 59 -0.62 -15.28 -8.98
C ARG A 59 -1.60 -14.11 -9.06
N ILE A 60 -1.39 -13.21 -10.02
CA ILE A 60 -2.32 -12.12 -10.32
C ILE A 60 -3.47 -12.67 -11.17
N ASN A 61 -4.69 -12.68 -10.64
CA ASN A 61 -5.90 -13.09 -11.37
C ASN A 61 -6.77 -11.90 -11.81
N GLY A 62 -6.38 -10.66 -11.48
CA GLY A 62 -7.15 -9.47 -11.80
C GLY A 62 -6.76 -8.26 -10.95
N ARG A 63 -7.52 -7.18 -11.09
CA ARG A 63 -7.39 -5.93 -10.31
C ARG A 63 -8.76 -5.50 -9.82
N LYS A 64 -8.78 -4.81 -8.68
CA LYS A 64 -9.98 -4.20 -8.10
C LYS A 64 -9.83 -2.69 -8.13
N ILE A 65 -10.94 -1.97 -8.25
CA ILE A 65 -11.01 -0.52 -8.06
C ILE A 65 -11.82 -0.28 -6.79
N GLY A 66 -11.22 0.43 -5.84
CA GLY A 66 -11.85 0.79 -4.57
C GLY A 66 -12.42 2.21 -4.63
N LEU A 67 -13.11 2.65 -3.57
CA LEU A 67 -13.46 4.05 -3.36
C LEU A 67 -14.18 4.72 -4.56
N THR A 68 -15.03 3.97 -5.27
CA THR A 68 -15.81 4.50 -6.43
C THR A 68 -17.04 5.31 -6.02
N SER A 69 -17.44 5.25 -4.75
CA SER A 69 -18.54 6.05 -4.20
C SER A 69 -18.09 7.50 -3.98
N LYS A 70 -18.80 8.46 -4.57
CA LYS A 70 -18.57 9.90 -4.34
C LYS A 70 -18.68 10.30 -2.87
N ALA A 71 -19.62 9.69 -2.13
CA ALA A 71 -19.76 9.94 -0.70
C ALA A 71 -18.50 9.51 0.08
N MET A 72 -17.92 8.36 -0.27
CA MET A 72 -16.69 7.86 0.38
C MET A 72 -15.45 8.67 -0.02
N GLN A 73 -15.36 9.05 -1.29
CA GLN A 73 -14.30 9.94 -1.79
C GLN A 73 -14.27 11.26 -1.01
N TYR A 74 -15.43 11.91 -0.86
CA TYR A 74 -15.54 13.14 -0.07
C TYR A 74 -15.23 12.94 1.40
N ALA A 75 -15.68 11.85 2.02
CA ALA A 75 -15.39 11.56 3.42
C ALA A 75 -13.89 11.36 3.70
N LEU A 76 -13.14 10.85 2.71
CA LEU A 76 -11.70 10.58 2.81
C LEU A 76 -10.84 11.68 2.19
N GLY A 77 -11.45 12.73 1.61
CA GLY A 77 -10.72 13.83 1.00
C GLY A 77 -9.93 13.43 -0.26
N ILE A 78 -10.36 12.39 -0.98
CA ILE A 78 -9.76 11.99 -2.26
C ILE A 78 -10.72 12.32 -3.41
N ASP A 79 -10.17 12.55 -4.60
CA ASP A 79 -10.91 12.96 -5.80
C ASP A 79 -10.99 11.87 -6.88
N ILE A 80 -10.08 10.89 -6.82
CA ILE A 80 -9.99 9.76 -7.75
C ILE A 80 -10.05 8.39 -7.01
N PRO A 81 -10.73 7.38 -7.60
CA PRO A 81 -10.65 5.99 -7.16
C PRO A 81 -9.27 5.33 -7.33
#